data_AF-A0A847A456-F1
#
_entry.id   AF-A0A847A456-F1
#
_cell.length_a   1.000
_cell.length_b   1.000
_cell.length_c   1.000
_cell.angle_alpha   90.00
_cell.angle_beta   90.00
_cell.angle_gamma   90.00
#
_symmetry.space_group_name_H-M   'P 1'
#
loop_
_entity.id
_entity.type
_entity.pdbx_description
1 polymer ?
#
loop_
_entity_poly.entity_id
_entity_poly.type
_entity_poly.pdbx_seq_one_letter_code
_entity_poly.pdbx_strand_id
1 'polypeptide(L)'
;MILVIGAGVAGLSCALALADTQLRDGRSEGEPPASDPVKVMVVSPGEFDLELGAASALAGGNTALAQGGIAVALAASDSPRAHAADTVRAGGGLVDAAAAGLLCEHGANSVRRLIARGFAADRRANGELSFGLEAAHSTARIVHAGEDRTGD
;
A
#
# COMPACT_ATOMS: atom_id res chain seq x y z
N MET A 1 -9.21 19.74 11.03
CA MET A 1 -9.92 18.62 10.39
C MET A 1 -9.31 18.39 9.02
N ILE A 2 -9.02 17.15 8.65
CA ILE A 2 -8.51 16.75 7.33
C ILE A 2 -9.60 15.92 6.64
N LEU A 3 -9.91 16.27 5.39
CA LEU A 3 -10.82 15.52 4.53
C LEU A 3 -10.02 14.69 3.53
N VAL A 4 -10.26 13.39 3.49
CA VAL A 4 -9.70 12.45 2.51
C VAL A 4 -10.82 12.01 1.57
N ILE A 5 -10.63 12.18 0.26
CA ILE A 5 -11.60 11.78 -0.75
C ILE A 5 -11.14 10.47 -1.39
N GLY A 6 -11.94 9.42 -1.24
CA GLY A 6 -11.71 8.05 -1.70
C GLY A 6 -11.26 7.11 -0.59
N ALA A 7 -11.87 5.92 -0.53
CA ALA A 7 -11.53 4.86 0.41
C ALA A 7 -10.67 3.73 -0.21
N GLY A 8 -10.01 3.98 -1.34
CA GLY A 8 -9.01 3.06 -1.90
C GLY A 8 -7.71 3.01 -1.09
N VAL A 9 -6.75 2.19 -1.52
CA VAL A 9 -5.47 2.00 -0.81
C VAL A 9 -4.76 3.30 -0.48
N ALA A 10 -4.72 4.27 -1.40
CA ALA A 10 -4.06 5.56 -1.17
C ALA A 10 -4.77 6.40 -0.10
N GLY A 11 -6.09 6.52 -0.19
CA GLY A 11 -6.90 7.32 0.74
C GLY A 11 -6.89 6.75 2.15
N LEU A 12 -7.15 5.44 2.31
CA LEU A 12 -7.11 4.79 3.61
C LEU A 12 -5.69 4.77 4.20
N SER A 13 -4.64 4.55 3.39
CA SER A 13 -3.25 4.63 3.88
C SER A 13 -2.90 6.03 4.37
N CYS A 14 -3.36 7.08 3.68
CA CYS A 14 -3.20 8.46 4.12
C CYS A 14 -3.94 8.73 5.44
N ALA A 15 -5.21 8.33 5.54
CA ALA A 15 -6.01 8.49 6.75
C ALA A 15 -5.39 7.78 7.96
N LEU A 16 -4.89 6.55 7.76
CA LEU A 16 -4.19 5.78 8.79
C LEU A 16 -2.85 6.41 9.17
N ALA A 17 -2.08 6.94 8.21
CA ALA A 17 -0.83 7.63 8.50
C ALA A 17 -1.05 8.87 9.39
N LEU A 18 -2.11 9.64 9.12
CA LEU A 18 -2.50 10.81 9.92
C LEU A 18 -3.01 10.42 11.32
N ALA A 19 -3.66 9.27 11.46
CA ALA A 19 -4.05 8.74 12.76
C ALA A 19 -2.84 8.21 13.54
N ASP A 20 -1.93 7.48 12.88
CA ASP A 20 -0.70 6.96 13.48
C ASP A 20 0.20 8.07 14.03
N THR A 21 0.33 9.20 13.33
CA THR A 21 1.15 10.34 13.81
C THR A 21 0.60 10.91 15.12
N GLN A 22 -0.72 10.95 15.28
CA GLN A 22 -1.36 11.41 16.51
C GLN A 22 -1.20 10.43 17.67
N LEU A 23 -1.15 9.11 17.38
CA LEU A 23 -0.87 8.07 18.37
C LEU A 23 0.61 8.02 18.78
N ARG A 24 1.52 8.43 17.89
CA ARG A 24 2.98 8.36 18.05
C ARG A 24 3.62 9.59 18.65
N ASP A 25 2.85 10.59 19.06
CA ASP A 25 3.32 11.81 19.76
C ASP A 25 3.99 11.55 21.13
N GLY A 26 4.43 10.31 21.42
CA GLY A 26 5.55 10.03 22.32
C GLY A 26 5.26 10.17 23.81
N ARG A 27 4.01 9.95 24.26
CA ARG A 27 3.62 10.17 25.66
C ARG A 27 3.45 8.88 26.45
N SER A 28 3.79 8.96 27.73
CA SER A 28 3.35 8.03 28.76
C SER A 28 1.81 8.01 28.81
N GLU A 29 1.21 6.85 29.09
CA GLU A 29 -0.22 6.77 29.42
C GLU A 29 -0.56 7.82 30.49
N GLY A 30 -1.56 8.69 30.21
CA GLY A 30 -2.11 9.64 31.19
C GLY A 30 -1.84 11.14 30.96
N GLU A 31 -1.03 11.55 29.97
CA GLU A 31 -0.79 12.98 29.71
C GLU A 31 -1.78 13.55 28.66
N PRO A 32 -2.41 14.73 28.90
CA PRO A 32 -3.31 15.35 27.92
C PRO A 32 -2.58 15.70 26.62
N PRO A 33 -3.28 15.69 25.46
CA PRO A 33 -2.66 15.97 24.17
C PRO A 33 -2.15 17.42 24.07
N ALA A 34 -0.99 17.64 23.44
CA ALA A 34 -0.41 18.99 23.26
C ALA A 34 -1.21 19.89 22.31
N SER A 35 -2.02 19.30 21.44
CA SER A 35 -2.92 19.98 20.53
C SER A 35 -4.16 19.13 20.33
N ASP A 36 -5.27 19.76 19.97
CA ASP A 36 -6.50 19.04 19.65
C ASP A 36 -6.25 17.97 18.58
N PRO A 37 -6.79 16.74 18.75
CA PRO A 37 -6.63 15.68 17.77
C PRO A 37 -7.18 16.13 16.41
N VAL A 38 -6.40 15.88 15.36
CA VAL A 38 -6.80 16.15 13.99
C VAL A 38 -7.87 15.15 13.59
N LYS A 39 -9.13 15.60 13.57
CA LYS A 39 -10.24 14.83 13.01
C LYS A 39 -9.98 14.55 11.53
N VAL A 40 -9.93 13.26 11.17
CA VAL A 40 -9.81 12.79 9.78
C VAL A 40 -11.17 12.25 9.35
N MET A 41 -11.71 12.78 8.25
CA MET A 41 -12.95 12.29 7.63
C MET A 41 -12.62 11.70 6.27
N VAL A 42 -12.96 10.43 6.06
CA VAL A 42 -12.84 9.77 4.75
C VAL A 42 -14.21 9.78 4.09
N VAL A 43 -14.27 10.27 2.86
CA VAL A 43 -15.49 10.32 2.05
C VAL A 43 -15.24 9.56 0.77
N SER A 44 -16.03 8.53 0.49
CA SER A 44 -15.92 7.74 -0.73
C SER A 44 -17.29 7.62 -1.40
N PRO A 45 -17.35 7.56 -2.75
CA PRO A 45 -18.52 7.01 -3.41
C PRO A 45 -18.77 5.61 -2.85
N GLY A 46 -20.01 5.32 -2.48
CA GLY A 46 -20.44 4.02 -1.99
C GLY A 46 -21.61 3.51 -2.82
N GLU A 47 -21.78 2.20 -2.83
CA GLU A 47 -23.02 1.57 -3.27
C GLU A 47 -23.91 1.33 -2.04
N PHE A 48 -25.19 1.65 -2.19
CA PHE A 48 -26.20 1.36 -1.18
C PHE A 48 -26.93 0.10 -1.62
N ASP A 49 -26.72 -1.00 -0.89
CA ASP A 49 -27.46 -2.22 -1.13
C ASP A 49 -28.85 -2.07 -0.51
N LEU A 50 -29.86 -1.99 -1.37
CA LEU A 50 -31.26 -1.80 -0.98
C LEU A 50 -31.87 -3.05 -0.33
N GLU A 51 -31.35 -4.24 -0.62
CA GLU A 51 -31.83 -5.50 -0.02
C GLU A 51 -31.24 -5.71 1.38
N LEU A 52 -29.97 -5.34 1.57
CA LEU A 52 -29.28 -5.41 2.86
C LEU A 52 -29.47 -4.15 3.73
N GLY A 53 -30.01 -3.07 3.17
CA GLY A 53 -30.18 -1.78 3.85
C GLY A 53 -28.85 -1.17 4.31
N ALA A 54 -27.74 -1.52 3.65
CA ALA A 54 -26.39 -1.19 4.09
C ALA A 54 -25.59 -0.52 2.96
N ALA A 55 -24.90 0.56 3.31
CA ALA A 55 -23.92 1.20 2.45
C ALA A 55 -22.54 0.61 2.71
N SER A 56 -21.86 0.11 1.68
CA SER A 56 -20.44 -0.24 1.80
C SER A 56 -19.58 0.89 1.25
N ALA A 57 -19.17 1.80 2.12
CA ALA A 57 -18.21 2.85 1.77
C ALA A 57 -16.79 2.31 1.47
N LEU A 58 -16.50 1.09 1.92
CA LEU A 58 -15.20 0.42 1.75
C LEU A 58 -15.12 -0.43 0.47
N ALA A 59 -16.24 -0.68 -0.20
CA ALA A 59 -16.27 -1.41 -1.48
C ALA A 59 -16.06 -0.50 -2.70
N GLY A 60 -16.00 0.82 -2.50
CA GLY A 60 -15.79 1.77 -3.59
C GLY A 60 -14.35 1.72 -4.13
N GLY A 61 -14.18 1.36 -5.40
CA GLY A 61 -12.94 1.52 -6.16
C GLY A 61 -12.22 0.22 -6.53
N ASN A 62 -11.09 0.35 -7.22
CA ASN A 62 -10.44 -0.79 -7.90
C ASN A 62 -9.41 -1.53 -7.04
N THR A 63 -9.14 -1.07 -5.80
CA THR A 63 -8.14 -1.71 -4.93
C THR A 63 -8.49 -3.17 -4.63
N ALA A 64 -9.76 -3.46 -4.36
CA ALA A 64 -10.22 -4.83 -4.10
C ALA A 64 -10.18 -5.75 -5.34
N LEU A 65 -10.07 -5.16 -6.54
CA LEU A 65 -10.00 -5.89 -7.81
C LEU A 65 -8.56 -6.18 -8.26
N ALA A 66 -7.55 -5.72 -7.51
CA ALA A 66 -6.15 -5.92 -7.86
C ALA A 66 -5.75 -7.39 -7.74
N GLN A 67 -5.12 -7.93 -8.80
CA GLN A 67 -4.71 -9.34 -8.88
C GLN A 67 -3.20 -9.51 -9.05
N GLY A 68 -2.56 -8.66 -9.87
CA GLY A 68 -1.13 -8.78 -10.20
C GLY A 68 -0.15 -8.41 -9.08
N GLY A 69 -0.59 -8.33 -7.82
CA GLY A 69 0.28 -8.08 -6.68
C GLY A 69 0.87 -6.66 -6.58
N ILE A 70 1.84 -6.52 -5.68
CA ILE A 70 2.52 -5.25 -5.36
C ILE A 70 4.00 -5.38 -5.74
N ALA A 71 4.47 -4.57 -6.70
CA ALA A 71 5.89 -4.50 -7.05
C ALA A 71 6.68 -3.81 -5.92
N VAL A 72 7.61 -4.54 -5.30
CA VAL A 72 8.40 -4.03 -4.18
C VAL A 72 9.73 -4.77 -3.99
N ALA A 73 10.82 -4.01 -3.87
CA ALA A 73 12.16 -4.55 -3.67
C ALA A 73 12.41 -4.94 -2.20
N LEU A 74 11.94 -6.14 -1.82
CA LEU A 74 12.14 -6.72 -0.49
C LEU A 74 13.07 -7.93 -0.47
N ALA A 75 13.33 -8.55 -1.63
CA ALA A 75 14.25 -9.68 -1.73
C ALA A 75 15.69 -9.25 -1.40
N ALA A 76 16.47 -10.13 -0.78
CA ALA A 76 17.87 -9.86 -0.44
C ALA A 76 18.74 -9.57 -1.68
N SER A 77 18.35 -10.10 -2.84
CA SER A 77 19.01 -9.89 -4.13
C SER A 77 18.52 -8.66 -4.90
N ASP A 78 17.55 -7.92 -4.37
CA ASP A 78 16.94 -6.78 -5.04
C ASP A 78 17.18 -5.47 -4.27
N SER A 79 16.95 -4.33 -4.92
CA SER A 79 17.09 -3.01 -4.28
C SER A 79 16.09 -1.99 -4.82
N PRO A 80 15.66 -1.01 -4.00
CA PRO A 80 14.84 0.11 -4.48
C PRO A 80 15.45 0.86 -5.66
N ARG A 81 16.78 0.98 -5.71
CA ARG A 81 17.50 1.61 -6.82
C ARG A 81 17.32 0.82 -8.13
N ALA A 82 17.44 -0.50 -8.07
CA ALA A 82 17.20 -1.36 -9.24
C ALA A 82 15.73 -1.29 -9.68
N HIS A 83 14.80 -1.26 -8.73
CA HIS A 83 13.38 -1.07 -9.02
C HIS A 83 13.12 0.25 -9.77
N ALA A 84 13.64 1.36 -9.26
CA ALA A 84 13.47 2.67 -9.87
C ALA A 84 14.07 2.72 -11.28
N ALA A 85 15.21 2.05 -11.51
CA ALA A 85 15.80 1.94 -12.84
C ALA A 85 14.89 1.18 -13.82
N ASP A 86 14.26 0.08 -13.39
CA ASP A 86 13.26 -0.63 -14.20
C ASP A 86 12.06 0.27 -14.51
N THR A 87 11.55 1.03 -13.53
CA THR A 87 10.43 1.96 -13.70
C THR A 87 10.75 3.06 -14.72
N VAL A 88 11.92 3.71 -14.59
CA VAL A 88 12.35 4.77 -15.51
C VAL A 88 12.53 4.23 -16.93
N ARG A 89 13.15 3.05 -17.07
CA ARG A 89 13.33 2.39 -18.38
C ARG A 89 11.99 2.04 -19.01
N ALA A 90 11.06 1.45 -18.25
CA ALA A 90 9.74 1.07 -18.72
C ALA A 90 8.90 2.29 -19.17
N GLY A 91 9.09 3.43 -18.51
CA GLY A 91 8.34 4.65 -18.78
C GLY A 91 8.73 5.42 -20.05
N GLY A 92 9.69 4.93 -20.84
CA GLY A 92 9.99 5.51 -22.15
C GLY A 92 10.41 6.99 -22.14
N GLY A 93 11.04 7.44 -21.05
CA GLY A 93 11.48 8.84 -20.89
C GLY A 93 10.45 9.80 -20.29
N LEU A 94 9.26 9.31 -19.90
CA LEU A 94 8.21 10.14 -19.30
C LEU A 94 8.20 10.12 -17.76
N VAL A 95 9.05 9.28 -17.15
CA VAL A 95 9.10 9.12 -15.70
C VAL A 95 10.04 10.14 -15.09
N ASP A 96 9.56 10.87 -14.08
CA ASP A 96 10.42 11.61 -13.17
C ASP A 96 11.24 10.63 -12.34
N ALA A 97 12.55 10.58 -12.60
CA ALA A 97 13.46 9.66 -11.94
C ALA A 97 13.59 9.91 -10.42
N ALA A 98 13.45 11.15 -9.97
CA ALA A 98 13.48 11.48 -8.55
C ALA A 98 12.23 10.94 -7.85
N ALA A 99 11.05 11.14 -8.46
CA ALA A 99 9.80 10.58 -7.95
C ALA A 99 9.83 9.05 -7.93
N ALA A 100 10.33 8.40 -8.99
CA ALA A 100 10.49 6.94 -9.03
C ALA A 100 11.43 6.42 -7.93
N GLY A 101 12.55 7.10 -7.70
CA GLY A 101 13.48 6.77 -6.62
C GLY A 101 12.82 6.83 -5.24
N LEU A 102 12.15 7.94 -4.94
CA LEU A 102 11.42 8.14 -3.68
C LEU A 102 10.33 7.08 -3.47
N LEU A 103 9.51 6.83 -4.50
CA LEU A 103 8.41 5.86 -4.42
C LEU A 103 8.93 4.43 -4.21
N CYS A 104 10.02 4.04 -4.88
CA CYS A 104 10.60 2.71 -4.70
C CYS A 104 11.20 2.52 -3.30
N GLU A 105 11.88 3.55 -2.78
CA GLU A 105 12.50 3.52 -1.45
C GLU A 105 11.45 3.48 -0.33
N HIS A 106 10.51 4.43 -0.36
CA HIS A 106 9.44 4.49 0.64
C HIS A 106 8.45 3.33 0.49
N GLY A 107 8.19 2.88 -0.73
CA GLY A 107 7.32 1.74 -1.01
C GLY A 107 7.77 0.46 -0.31
N ALA A 108 9.08 0.18 -0.30
CA ALA A 108 9.63 -0.98 0.42
C ALA A 108 9.29 -0.93 1.92
N ASN A 109 9.43 0.23 2.55
CA ASN A 109 9.10 0.39 3.97
C ASN A 109 7.59 0.30 4.23
N SER A 110 6.76 0.85 3.34
CA SER A 110 5.32 0.77 3.43
C SER A 110 4.81 -0.67 3.35
N VAL A 111 5.33 -1.48 2.42
CA VAL A 111 4.92 -2.88 2.31
C VAL A 111 5.41 -3.72 3.49
N ARG A 112 6.63 -3.48 4.01
CA ARG A 112 7.08 -4.13 5.26
C ARG A 112 6.11 -3.87 6.42
N ARG A 113 5.68 -2.61 6.57
CA ARG A 113 4.68 -2.24 7.59
C ARG A 113 3.33 -2.90 7.34
N LEU A 114 2.90 -3.00 6.09
CA LEU A 114 1.65 -3.64 5.72
C LEU A 114 1.67 -5.14 6.06
N ILE A 115 2.76 -5.84 5.74
CA ILE A 115 2.97 -7.25 6.12
C ILE A 115 2.98 -7.40 7.64
N ALA A 116 3.69 -6.52 8.36
CA ALA A 116 3.72 -6.54 9.82
C ALA A 116 2.34 -6.29 10.47
N ARG A 117 1.41 -5.63 9.75
CA ARG A 117 0.02 -5.42 10.16
C ARG A 117 -0.93 -6.56 9.79
N GLY A 118 -0.41 -7.67 9.26
CA GLY A 118 -1.18 -8.86 8.95
C GLY A 118 -1.59 -9.03 7.49
N PHE A 119 -1.02 -8.25 6.56
CA PHE A 119 -1.18 -8.56 5.14
C PHE A 119 -0.57 -9.94 4.84
N ALA A 120 -1.43 -10.86 4.40
CA ALA A 120 -1.10 -12.26 4.16
C ALA A 120 -0.38 -12.44 2.82
N ALA A 121 0.83 -11.88 2.73
CA ALA A 121 1.70 -12.07 1.57
C ALA A 121 2.08 -13.55 1.40
N ASP A 122 2.09 -14.01 0.16
CA ASP A 122 2.44 -15.39 -0.18
C ASP A 122 3.89 -15.71 0.21
N ARG A 123 4.10 -16.93 0.70
CA ARG A 123 5.38 -17.40 1.21
C ARG A 123 5.76 -18.74 0.61
N ARG A 124 7.06 -18.96 0.42
CA ARG A 124 7.62 -20.26 0.07
C ARG A 124 7.53 -21.21 1.27
N ALA A 125 7.77 -22.50 1.04
CA ALA A 125 7.76 -23.53 2.09
C ALA A 125 8.76 -23.25 3.24
N ASN A 126 9.84 -22.49 2.98
CA ASN A 126 10.82 -22.08 3.98
C ASN A 126 10.39 -20.84 4.80
N GLY A 127 9.19 -20.29 4.56
CA GLY A 127 8.64 -19.13 5.25
C GLY A 127 9.06 -17.77 4.69
N GLU A 128 9.97 -17.72 3.71
CA GLU A 128 10.35 -16.48 3.03
C GLU A 128 9.26 -15.99 2.08
N LEU A 129 9.24 -14.68 1.82
CA LEU A 129 8.31 -14.10 0.85
C LEU A 129 8.53 -14.71 -0.54
N SER A 130 7.43 -15.12 -1.18
CA SER A 130 7.42 -15.45 -2.59
C SER A 130 7.43 -14.16 -3.41
N PHE A 131 8.09 -14.19 -4.57
CA PHE A 131 8.14 -13.04 -5.47
C PHE A 131 7.91 -13.50 -6.91
N GLY A 132 6.95 -12.88 -7.60
CA GLY A 132 6.73 -13.02 -9.04
C GLY A 132 7.64 -12.11 -9.87
N LEU A 133 7.87 -12.51 -11.12
CA LEU A 133 8.54 -11.69 -12.14
C LEU A 133 7.53 -11.37 -13.25
N GLU A 134 7.08 -10.12 -13.28
CA GLU A 134 6.06 -9.66 -14.23
C GLU A 134 6.48 -8.35 -14.90
N ALA A 135 5.77 -8.00 -15.98
CA ALA A 135 5.94 -6.76 -16.72
C ALA A 135 7.40 -6.49 -17.15
N ALA A 136 7.88 -5.25 -17.02
CA ALA A 136 9.21 -4.82 -17.46
C ALA A 136 10.31 -4.91 -16.38
N HIS A 137 10.06 -5.69 -15.32
CA HIS A 137 11.02 -5.85 -14.24
C HIS A 137 12.20 -6.75 -14.64
N SER A 138 13.39 -6.40 -14.18
CA SER A 138 14.62 -7.18 -14.38
C SER A 138 14.89 -8.17 -13.25
N THR A 139 14.12 -8.13 -12.17
CA THR A 139 14.24 -9.00 -10.98
C THR A 139 12.85 -9.29 -10.42
N ALA A 140 12.63 -10.51 -9.93
CA ALA A 140 11.38 -10.92 -9.32
C ALA A 140 11.13 -10.12 -8.04
N ARG A 141 10.04 -9.35 -8.02
CA ARG A 141 9.73 -8.38 -6.95
C ARG A 141 8.25 -8.17 -6.71
N ILE A 142 7.38 -8.91 -7.37
CA ILE A 142 5.93 -8.79 -7.18
C ILE A 142 5.52 -9.64 -5.99
N VAL A 143 4.90 -9.02 -4.98
CA VAL A 143 4.33 -9.72 -3.82
C VAL A 143 2.83 -9.89 -4.04
N HIS A 144 2.36 -11.13 -4.00
CA HIS A 144 0.95 -11.51 -4.08
C HIS A 144 0.37 -11.84 -2.71
N ALA A 145 -0.95 -11.95 -2.63
CA ALA A 145 -1.67 -12.42 -1.46
C ALA A 145 -2.89 -13.23 -1.90
N GLY A 146 -2.86 -14.52 -1.56
CA GLY A 146 -3.78 -15.51 -2.13
C GLY A 146 -3.18 -16.02 -3.42
N GLU A 147 -2.98 -17.35 -3.47
CA GLU A 147 -2.28 -18.09 -4.53
C GLU A 147 -2.42 -17.43 -5.91
N ASP A 148 -1.29 -17.19 -6.58
CA ASP A 148 -1.17 -16.57 -7.90
C ASP A 148 -2.36 -16.92 -8.84
N ARG A 149 -3.27 -15.95 -9.00
CA ARG A 149 -4.48 -16.08 -9.82
C ARG A 149 -4.33 -15.52 -11.22
N THR A 150 -3.12 -15.12 -11.61
CA THR A 150 -2.87 -14.54 -12.93
C THR A 150 -2.81 -15.64 -13.98
N GLY A 151 -3.94 -16.00 -14.61
CA GLY A 151 -3.94 -16.86 -15.81
C GLY A 151 -5.09 -17.85 -16.06
N ASP A 152 -6.21 -17.82 -15.32
CA ASP A 152 -7.39 -18.66 -15.62
C ASP A 152 -8.42 -17.97 -16.54
#